data_AF-A0A519CJA4-F1
#
_entry.id   AF-A0A519CJA4-F1
#
_cell.length_a   1.000
_cell.length_b   1.000
_cell.length_c   1.000
_cell.angle_alpha   90.00
_cell.angle_beta   90.00
_cell.angle_gamma   90.00
#
_symmetry.space_group_name_H-M   'P 1'
#
loop_
_entity.id
_entity.type
_entity.pdbx_description
1 polymer ?
#
loop_
_entity_poly.entity_id
_entity_poly.type
_entity_poly.pdbx_seq_one_letter_code
_entity_poly.pdbx_strand_id
1 'polypeptide(L)'
;MGTCPFCRAQTLAGDSICYSCGRVITGTGGMDNRAKGEYMRGSTRKATIGVAPRFSSAKPKRLRKKKQSRIYQLAMLGLIAFVFLSPDAREFVLSKWAEAQDYAMAGLAPHQVYPLEADYTMVRSIELWNNGSQEGRLLESIPVPINVSSNENGAVSFAYEDGTNIEKQQIQTIKTIKLKIDGETIVIPHGAVPHKSRDNAYVTAFGNEVWWPAKGTGDDLCKHGPCVRVKYTIQPGQYTKFDFQVSLSSTTHTWWHSTRMDGKIEGKAEGISVDRSGTLQDVAQRGGGTRDTLFASTLNWYDRNPNGASNWAIDGRVASAPTVAQTAAAIDASLPSSLKNNAYAYARATFDWLNANVPYDINAPIMARSGEQCLDNGIGDCDEQSNAFMSIMRIKGIPSWYVFGALADSNFNVWQGHAWAYVMLPLSDEYCEANNIILHTCYVEGVVDVVNHKWLTHTPTAYIDWIEQAPSTNVDGYYSGGSMSSNLARLRSFSTQGNAEITGGTWNNKWLEESFE
;
A
#
# COMPACT_ATOMS: atom_id res chain seq x y z
N MET A 1 -27.33 -0.46 14.09
CA MET A 1 -26.19 -1.35 13.75
C MET A 1 -26.01 -1.26 12.25
N GLY A 2 -24.80 -0.94 11.80
CA GLY A 2 -24.48 -0.94 10.37
C GLY A 2 -24.17 -2.35 9.89
N THR A 3 -24.10 -2.53 8.58
CA THR A 3 -23.42 -3.69 7.99
C THR A 3 -22.25 -3.17 7.16
N CYS A 4 -21.13 -3.85 7.22
CA CYS A 4 -19.97 -3.53 6.41
C CYS A 4 -20.35 -3.60 4.93
N PRO A 5 -20.17 -2.53 4.13
CA PRO A 5 -20.49 -2.57 2.70
C PRO A 5 -19.65 -3.60 1.94
N PHE A 6 -18.49 -4.00 2.46
CA PHE A 6 -17.56 -4.89 1.77
C PHE A 6 -17.78 -6.38 2.05
N CYS A 7 -18.05 -6.77 3.30
CA CYS A 7 -18.20 -8.19 3.67
C CYS A 7 -19.57 -8.50 4.31
N ARG A 8 -20.45 -7.51 4.41
CA ARG A 8 -21.80 -7.60 5.01
C ARG A 8 -21.84 -8.04 6.48
N ALA A 9 -20.70 -8.15 7.14
CA ALA A 9 -20.65 -8.42 8.58
C ALA A 9 -21.29 -7.26 9.36
N GLN A 10 -21.84 -7.57 10.54
CA GLN A 10 -22.38 -6.55 11.43
C GLN A 10 -21.26 -5.62 11.89
N THR A 11 -21.51 -4.32 11.81
CA THR A 11 -20.60 -3.28 12.30
C THR A 11 -21.28 -2.52 13.44
N LEU A 12 -20.50 -2.19 14.47
CA LEU A 12 -20.97 -1.36 15.57
C LEU A 12 -21.08 0.09 15.11
N ALA A 13 -21.96 0.85 15.77
CA ALA A 13 -22.09 2.27 15.46
C ALA A 13 -20.81 3.00 15.88
N GLY A 14 -20.09 3.57 14.90
CA GLY A 14 -18.81 4.26 15.11
C GLY A 14 -17.57 3.49 14.63
N ASP A 15 -17.72 2.23 14.18
CA ASP A 15 -16.60 1.48 13.60
C ASP A 15 -16.13 2.14 12.31
N SER A 16 -14.86 2.53 12.25
CA SER A 16 -14.19 3.00 11.02
C SER A 16 -13.64 1.86 10.18
N ILE A 17 -13.41 0.70 10.79
CA ILE A 17 -12.87 -0.52 10.17
C ILE A 17 -13.82 -1.69 10.47
N CYS A 18 -14.16 -2.49 9.47
CA CYS A 18 -14.95 -3.70 9.70
C CYS A 18 -14.08 -4.81 10.29
N TYR A 19 -14.12 -5.06 11.58
CA TYR A 19 -13.31 -6.12 12.22
C TYR A 19 -13.47 -7.55 11.65
N SER A 20 -14.45 -7.79 10.78
CA SER A 20 -14.59 -9.07 10.06
C SER A 20 -13.81 -9.15 8.74
N CYS A 21 -13.54 -8.02 8.07
CA CYS A 21 -12.76 -8.00 6.82
C CYS A 21 -11.68 -6.91 6.78
N GLY A 22 -11.48 -6.25 7.93
CA GLY A 22 -10.93 -4.92 8.24
C GLY A 22 -10.71 -3.92 7.12
N ARG A 23 -11.69 -3.82 6.24
CA ARG A 23 -11.78 -2.65 5.37
C ARG A 23 -12.30 -1.47 6.14
N VAL A 24 -11.79 -0.30 5.81
CA VAL A 24 -12.29 0.98 6.30
C VAL A 24 -13.70 1.20 5.74
N ILE A 25 -14.72 1.19 6.60
CA ILE A 25 -16.16 1.22 6.26
C ILE A 25 -16.80 2.59 6.30
N THR A 26 -16.07 3.63 6.73
CA THR A 26 -16.55 5.01 6.76
C THR A 26 -15.59 5.91 5.98
N GLY A 27 -16.16 6.88 5.26
CA GLY A 27 -15.57 7.61 4.12
C GLY A 27 -14.08 7.90 4.21
N THR A 28 -13.33 7.45 3.21
CA THR A 28 -11.90 7.67 3.04
C THR A 28 -11.64 9.09 2.51
N GLY A 29 -11.83 10.13 3.32
CA GLY A 29 -11.77 11.51 2.82
C GLY A 29 -10.38 11.93 2.30
N GLY A 30 -9.31 11.72 3.06
CA GLY A 30 -8.00 12.33 2.79
C GLY A 30 -7.36 11.90 1.47
N MET A 31 -6.85 10.67 1.40
CA MET A 31 -6.16 10.18 0.19
C MET A 31 -7.09 10.13 -1.02
N ASP A 32 -8.35 9.75 -0.84
CA ASP A 32 -9.29 9.71 -1.96
C ASP A 32 -9.41 11.12 -2.56
N ASN A 33 -9.56 12.17 -1.74
CA ASN A 33 -9.53 13.55 -2.22
C ASN A 33 -8.19 13.91 -2.89
N ARG A 34 -7.03 13.41 -2.42
CA ARG A 34 -5.72 13.67 -3.02
C ARG A 34 -5.50 12.96 -4.35
N ALA A 35 -5.80 11.68 -4.44
CA ALA A 35 -5.82 10.92 -5.70
C ALA A 35 -6.78 11.57 -6.70
N LYS A 36 -7.90 12.10 -6.18
CA LYS A 36 -8.89 12.87 -6.92
C LYS A 36 -8.49 14.33 -7.16
N GLY A 37 -7.37 14.80 -6.58
CA GLY A 37 -6.85 16.17 -6.66
C GLY A 37 -7.86 17.25 -6.25
N GLU A 38 -8.72 16.95 -5.29
CA GLU A 38 -9.73 17.86 -4.77
C GLU A 38 -9.11 18.74 -3.68
N TYR A 39 -8.60 19.91 -4.08
CA TYR A 39 -8.03 20.91 -3.17
C TYR A 39 -9.04 22.03 -2.88
N MET A 40 -10.20 21.69 -2.30
CA MET A 40 -11.18 22.71 -1.89
C MET A 40 -10.89 23.23 -0.47
N ARG A 41 -10.60 24.52 -0.36
CA ARG A 41 -10.42 25.25 0.92
C ARG A 41 -11.78 25.49 1.58
N GLY A 42 -12.19 24.60 2.49
CA GLY A 42 -13.44 24.74 3.27
C GLY A 42 -13.26 24.32 4.73
N SER A 43 -13.68 25.19 5.65
CA SER A 43 -13.47 25.10 7.12
C SER A 43 -14.22 23.94 7.78
N THR A 44 -13.50 23.00 8.38
CA THR A 44 -14.05 21.97 9.30
C THR A 44 -14.26 22.55 10.70
N ARG A 45 -15.37 23.26 10.92
CA ARG A 45 -15.87 23.56 12.27
C ARG A 45 -17.04 22.63 12.59
N LYS A 46 -16.78 21.63 13.45
CA LYS A 46 -17.64 21.09 14.53
C LYS A 46 -17.32 19.62 14.76
N ALA A 47 -16.44 19.34 15.72
CA ALA A 47 -16.37 18.04 16.39
C ALA A 47 -16.83 18.25 17.84
N THR A 48 -17.91 17.57 18.24
CA THR A 48 -18.34 17.45 19.64
C THR A 48 -17.79 16.15 20.21
N ILE A 49 -17.20 16.26 21.40
CA ILE A 49 -16.58 15.16 22.16
C ILE A 49 -17.66 14.19 22.63
N GLY A 50 -17.59 12.93 22.18
CA GLY A 50 -18.42 11.83 22.66
C GLY A 50 -17.80 11.18 23.90
N VAL A 51 -18.62 10.97 24.94
CA VAL A 51 -18.24 10.32 26.20
C VAL A 51 -18.39 8.79 26.05
N ALA A 52 -17.41 8.04 26.57
CA ALA A 52 -17.37 6.58 26.52
C ALA A 52 -18.55 5.91 27.27
N PRO A 53 -19.14 4.81 26.73
CA PRO A 53 -20.19 4.07 27.41
C PRO A 53 -19.65 3.23 28.57
N ARG A 54 -20.35 3.31 29.72
CA ARG A 54 -20.08 2.49 30.91
C ARG A 54 -20.55 1.05 30.69
N PHE A 55 -19.64 0.09 30.81
CA PHE A 55 -19.96 -1.34 30.83
C PHE A 55 -20.72 -1.73 32.11
N SER A 56 -21.87 -2.38 31.95
CA SER A 56 -22.61 -2.99 33.07
C SER A 56 -22.06 -4.38 33.38
N SER A 57 -21.77 -4.62 34.66
CA SER A 57 -21.20 -5.86 35.17
C SER A 57 -22.25 -6.95 35.31
N ALA A 58 -22.20 -7.97 34.46
CA ALA A 58 -23.00 -9.19 34.63
C ALA A 58 -22.35 -10.14 35.64
N LYS A 59 -23.13 -10.64 36.60
CA LYS A 59 -22.70 -11.57 37.65
C LYS A 59 -22.40 -12.97 37.09
N PRO A 60 -21.36 -13.68 37.58
CA PRO A 60 -20.98 -15.00 37.08
C PRO A 60 -21.95 -16.09 37.57
N LYS A 61 -22.43 -16.93 36.65
CA LYS A 61 -23.17 -18.16 36.96
C LYS A 61 -22.19 -19.25 37.40
N ARG A 62 -22.42 -19.84 38.58
CA ARG A 62 -21.64 -20.96 39.15
C ARG A 62 -21.79 -22.23 38.30
N LEU A 63 -20.70 -22.69 37.69
CA LEU A 63 -20.59 -24.01 37.06
C LEU A 63 -20.40 -25.11 38.12
N ARG A 64 -21.21 -26.16 38.05
CA ARG A 64 -21.13 -27.38 38.86
C ARG A 64 -19.83 -28.14 38.55
N LYS A 65 -18.96 -28.31 39.55
CA LYS A 65 -17.74 -29.15 39.46
C LYS A 65 -18.11 -30.63 39.30
N LYS A 66 -17.78 -31.25 38.16
CA LYS A 66 -17.66 -32.71 38.03
C LYS A 66 -16.36 -33.16 38.71
N LYS A 67 -16.43 -34.18 39.58
CA LYS A 67 -15.25 -34.84 40.16
C LYS A 67 -14.48 -35.56 39.06
N GLN A 68 -13.31 -35.04 38.67
CA GLN A 68 -12.32 -35.78 37.87
C GLN A 68 -11.55 -36.76 38.77
N SER A 69 -11.27 -37.95 38.24
CA SER A 69 -10.58 -39.03 38.95
C SER A 69 -9.11 -38.70 39.20
N ARG A 70 -8.65 -38.90 40.45
CA ARG A 70 -7.30 -38.57 40.96
C ARG A 70 -6.12 -39.23 40.23
N ILE A 71 -6.36 -40.27 39.42
CA ILE A 71 -5.32 -40.99 38.66
C ILE A 71 -4.83 -40.15 37.47
N TYR A 72 -5.72 -39.47 36.74
CA TYR A 72 -5.31 -38.55 35.68
C TYR A 72 -4.56 -37.33 36.21
N GLN A 73 -4.88 -36.88 37.43
CA GLN A 73 -4.16 -35.77 38.08
C GLN A 73 -2.73 -36.17 38.45
N LEU A 74 -2.49 -37.40 38.91
CA LEU A 74 -1.15 -37.90 39.21
C LEU A 74 -0.32 -38.18 37.95
N ALA A 75 -0.92 -38.73 36.90
CA ALA A 75 -0.25 -38.92 35.61
C ALA A 75 0.10 -37.57 34.95
N MET A 76 -0.83 -36.60 35.02
CA MET A 76 -0.60 -35.24 34.51
C MET A 76 0.44 -34.48 35.34
N LEU A 77 0.44 -34.63 36.67
CA LEU A 77 1.49 -34.07 37.53
C LEU A 77 2.86 -34.69 37.23
N GLY A 78 2.93 -36.00 36.97
CA GLY A 78 4.15 -36.67 36.54
C GLY A 78 4.67 -36.19 35.19
N LEU A 79 3.77 -35.97 34.23
CA LEU A 79 4.12 -35.44 32.91
C LEU A 79 4.56 -33.96 32.99
N ILE A 80 3.86 -33.13 33.76
CA ILE A 80 4.25 -31.74 34.02
C ILE A 80 5.62 -31.71 34.70
N ALA A 81 5.84 -32.52 35.74
CA ALA A 81 7.14 -32.58 36.42
C ALA A 81 8.25 -33.03 35.46
N PHE A 82 8.02 -34.02 34.60
CA PHE A 82 9.00 -34.48 33.60
C PHE A 82 9.34 -33.39 32.57
N VAL A 83 8.34 -32.65 32.08
CA VAL A 83 8.53 -31.53 31.14
C VAL A 83 9.26 -30.36 31.81
N PHE A 84 9.07 -30.11 33.11
CA PHE A 84 9.78 -29.02 33.82
C PHE A 84 11.17 -29.42 34.35
N LEU A 85 11.47 -30.71 34.49
CA LEU A 85 12.76 -31.21 34.98
C LEU A 85 13.74 -31.62 33.86
N SER A 86 13.25 -31.82 32.64
CA SER A 86 14.07 -32.10 31.46
C SER A 86 14.10 -30.88 30.52
N PRO A 87 15.26 -30.22 30.33
CA PRO A 87 15.39 -29.08 29.41
C PRO A 87 14.91 -29.41 27.99
N ASP A 88 15.27 -30.56 27.46
CA ASP A 88 14.93 -30.99 26.09
C ASP A 88 13.43 -31.25 25.93
N ALA A 89 12.78 -31.81 26.97
CA ALA A 89 11.33 -32.04 26.94
C ALA A 89 10.54 -30.72 27.08
N ARG A 90 11.09 -29.74 27.81
CA ARG A 90 10.52 -28.40 27.93
C ARG A 90 10.53 -27.68 26.60
N GLU A 91 11.67 -27.68 25.91
CA GLU A 91 11.84 -27.01 24.63
C GLU A 91 10.94 -27.64 23.55
N PHE A 92 10.88 -28.98 23.49
CA PHE A 92 10.00 -29.69 22.57
C PHE A 92 8.50 -29.45 22.83
N VAL A 93 8.07 -29.43 24.09
CA VAL A 93 6.65 -29.18 24.41
C VAL A 93 6.27 -27.73 24.20
N LEU A 94 7.16 -26.78 24.52
CA LEU A 94 6.93 -25.36 24.26
C LEU A 94 6.91 -25.05 22.77
N SER A 95 7.82 -25.62 21.97
CA SER A 95 7.80 -25.44 20.51
C SER A 95 6.54 -26.05 19.89
N LYS A 96 6.14 -27.25 20.30
CA LYS A 96 4.88 -27.87 19.83
C LYS A 96 3.64 -27.14 20.32
N TRP A 97 3.66 -26.55 21.50
CA TRP A 97 2.57 -25.70 22.00
C TRP A 97 2.51 -24.35 21.27
N ALA A 98 3.66 -23.73 20.96
CA ALA A 98 3.73 -22.52 20.15
C ALA A 98 3.22 -22.78 18.72
N GLU A 99 3.66 -23.87 18.07
CA GLU A 99 3.12 -24.31 16.77
C GLU A 99 1.60 -24.55 16.82
N ALA A 100 1.09 -25.19 17.88
CA ALA A 100 -0.33 -25.46 18.05
C ALA A 100 -1.15 -24.18 18.33
N GLN A 101 -0.58 -23.25 19.11
CA GLN A 101 -1.17 -21.93 19.38
C GLN A 101 -1.21 -21.10 18.10
N ASP A 102 -0.14 -21.07 17.31
CA ASP A 102 -0.07 -20.41 16.02
C ASP A 102 -1.10 -20.98 15.05
N TYR A 103 -1.25 -22.31 14.99
CA TYR A 103 -2.27 -22.95 14.16
C TYR A 103 -3.70 -22.60 14.58
N ALA A 104 -3.97 -22.56 15.89
CA ALA A 104 -5.27 -22.17 16.44
C ALA A 104 -5.59 -20.69 16.19
N MET A 105 -4.61 -19.80 16.40
CA MET A 105 -4.74 -18.36 16.14
C MET A 105 -4.92 -18.10 14.64
N ALA A 106 -4.21 -18.81 13.77
CA ALA A 106 -4.36 -18.71 12.33
C ALA A 106 -5.74 -19.16 11.81
N GLY A 107 -6.47 -20.00 12.57
CA GLY A 107 -7.84 -20.41 12.25
C GLY A 107 -8.90 -19.36 12.61
N LEU A 108 -8.61 -18.47 13.56
CA LEU A 108 -9.52 -17.43 14.06
C LEU A 108 -9.14 -16.01 13.60
N ALA A 109 -7.99 -15.86 12.95
CA ALA A 109 -7.49 -14.57 12.50
C ALA A 109 -8.46 -13.88 11.53
N PRO A 110 -8.65 -12.56 11.66
CA PRO A 110 -9.30 -11.79 10.61
C PRO A 110 -8.50 -11.94 9.33
N HIS A 111 -9.22 -11.99 8.22
CA HIS A 111 -8.61 -12.15 6.91
C HIS A 111 -9.42 -11.40 5.85
N GLN A 112 -8.75 -11.14 4.75
CA GLN A 112 -9.38 -10.59 3.57
C GLN A 112 -9.17 -11.52 2.37
N VAL A 113 -10.25 -11.74 1.63
CA VAL A 113 -10.24 -12.57 0.42
C VAL A 113 -9.81 -11.74 -0.77
N TYR A 114 -8.86 -12.25 -1.55
CA TYR A 114 -8.40 -11.64 -2.79
C TYR A 114 -8.45 -12.62 -3.96
N PRO A 115 -8.75 -12.16 -5.18
CA PRO A 115 -8.64 -12.98 -6.38
C PRO A 115 -7.18 -13.32 -6.66
N LEU A 116 -6.91 -14.51 -7.21
CA LEU A 116 -5.58 -14.86 -7.70
C LEU A 116 -5.27 -14.10 -8.99
N GLU A 117 -6.23 -14.00 -9.90
CA GLU A 117 -6.12 -13.26 -11.15
C GLU A 117 -7.41 -12.49 -11.43
N ALA A 118 -7.29 -11.33 -12.07
CA ALA A 118 -8.45 -10.60 -12.56
C ALA A 118 -8.18 -9.87 -13.87
N ASP A 119 -9.17 -9.90 -14.75
CA ASP A 119 -9.27 -9.12 -15.97
C ASP A 119 -10.40 -8.10 -15.86
N TYR A 120 -10.11 -6.82 -16.03
CA TYR A 120 -11.11 -5.77 -15.88
C TYR A 120 -10.75 -4.49 -16.64
N THR A 121 -11.75 -3.62 -16.78
CA THR A 121 -11.55 -2.25 -17.27
C THR A 121 -11.83 -1.26 -16.14
N MET A 122 -10.78 -0.64 -15.62
CA MET A 122 -10.88 0.46 -14.66
C MET A 122 -11.27 1.74 -15.41
N VAL A 123 -12.21 2.48 -14.84
CA VAL A 123 -12.66 3.78 -15.34
C VAL A 123 -12.39 4.83 -14.28
N ARG A 124 -11.54 5.79 -14.63
CA ARG A 124 -11.36 7.05 -13.92
C ARG A 124 -12.26 8.10 -14.57
N SER A 125 -13.33 8.48 -13.90
CA SER A 125 -14.25 9.53 -14.36
C SER A 125 -13.82 10.90 -13.82
N ILE A 126 -13.89 11.92 -14.66
CA ILE A 126 -13.71 13.32 -14.27
C ILE A 126 -15.02 14.03 -14.57
N GLU A 127 -15.71 14.43 -13.51
CA GLU A 127 -16.98 15.14 -13.56
C GLU A 127 -16.74 16.63 -13.26
N LEU A 128 -17.34 17.49 -14.06
CA LEU A 128 -17.16 18.93 -13.98
C LEU A 128 -18.50 19.64 -13.97
N TRP A 129 -18.65 20.65 -13.12
CA TRP A 129 -19.80 21.54 -13.14
C TRP A 129 -19.38 22.97 -12.87
N ASN A 130 -19.87 23.88 -13.72
CA ASN A 130 -19.59 25.30 -13.63
C ASN A 130 -20.80 26.04 -13.06
N ASN A 131 -20.75 26.30 -11.75
CA ASN A 131 -21.80 27.04 -11.05
C ASN A 131 -21.60 28.57 -11.10
N GLY A 132 -20.52 29.04 -11.74
CA GLY A 132 -20.23 30.46 -11.87
C GLY A 132 -20.95 31.12 -13.04
N SER A 133 -20.76 32.44 -13.17
CA SER A 133 -21.26 33.27 -14.26
C SER A 133 -20.28 33.42 -15.43
N GLN A 134 -19.08 32.85 -15.31
CA GLN A 134 -18.01 32.93 -16.31
C GLN A 134 -17.64 31.54 -16.83
N GLU A 135 -17.00 31.48 -17.99
CA GLU A 135 -16.43 30.25 -18.55
C GLU A 135 -15.43 29.62 -17.56
N GLY A 136 -15.58 28.32 -17.33
CA GLY A 136 -14.67 27.52 -16.52
C GLY A 136 -13.66 26.81 -17.40
N ARG A 137 -12.40 26.78 -16.98
CA ARG A 137 -11.33 26.05 -17.68
C ARG A 137 -10.71 25.03 -16.75
N LEU A 138 -10.52 23.83 -17.26
CA LEU A 138 -9.77 22.75 -16.65
C LEU A 138 -8.53 22.48 -17.48
N LEU A 139 -7.42 22.29 -16.81
CA LEU A 139 -6.23 21.65 -17.36
C LEU A 139 -5.92 20.44 -16.48
N GLU A 140 -6.26 19.26 -16.95
CA GLU A 140 -6.16 18.02 -16.20
C GLU A 140 -4.88 17.27 -16.54
N SER A 141 -4.26 16.65 -15.52
CA SER A 141 -3.17 15.69 -15.70
C SER A 141 -3.62 14.32 -15.23
N ILE A 142 -3.70 13.36 -16.14
CA ILE A 142 -4.07 11.96 -15.85
C ILE A 142 -2.83 11.09 -16.05
N PRO A 143 -2.27 10.47 -15.00
CA PRO A 143 -1.17 9.52 -15.15
C PRO A 143 -1.53 8.41 -16.14
N VAL A 144 -0.53 7.96 -16.91
CA VAL A 144 -0.67 6.83 -17.82
C VAL A 144 -0.05 5.61 -17.16
N PRO A 145 -0.83 4.57 -16.80
CA PRO A 145 -0.29 3.38 -16.17
C PRO A 145 0.58 2.61 -17.17
N ILE A 146 1.50 1.83 -16.60
CA ILE A 146 2.39 0.94 -17.34
C ILE A 146 2.19 -0.51 -16.90
N ASN A 147 2.80 -1.42 -17.65
CA ASN A 147 2.96 -2.80 -17.18
C ASN A 147 3.88 -2.78 -15.96
N VAL A 148 3.57 -3.60 -14.97
CA VAL A 148 4.34 -3.72 -13.73
C VAL A 148 4.69 -5.18 -13.53
N SER A 149 5.94 -5.43 -13.17
CA SER A 149 6.52 -6.73 -12.89
C SER A 149 6.92 -6.87 -11.41
N SER A 150 7.26 -8.10 -11.01
CA SER A 150 7.71 -8.41 -9.64
C SER A 150 9.09 -7.84 -9.31
N ASN A 151 9.84 -7.36 -10.30
CA ASN A 151 11.12 -6.67 -10.10
C ASN A 151 11.29 -5.59 -11.19
N GLU A 152 11.02 -4.34 -10.82
CA GLU A 152 10.98 -3.23 -11.80
C GLU A 152 12.37 -2.79 -12.25
N ASN A 153 13.36 -2.83 -11.35
CA ASN A 153 14.73 -2.40 -11.67
C ASN A 153 15.59 -3.56 -12.21
N GLY A 154 15.24 -4.81 -11.88
CA GLY A 154 15.93 -6.00 -12.34
C GLY A 154 15.53 -6.40 -13.76
N ALA A 155 16.49 -6.93 -14.52
CA ALA A 155 16.19 -7.61 -15.78
C ALA A 155 15.41 -8.91 -15.55
N VAL A 156 15.69 -9.59 -14.43
CA VAL A 156 15.12 -10.86 -13.99
C VAL A 156 14.79 -10.79 -12.50
N SER A 157 14.09 -11.79 -11.95
CA SER A 157 13.90 -11.91 -10.50
C SER A 157 15.21 -12.27 -9.83
N PHE A 158 15.83 -13.39 -10.24
CA PHE A 158 17.16 -13.82 -9.81
C PHE A 158 17.99 -14.29 -11.00
N ALA A 159 19.29 -14.02 -10.98
CA ALA A 159 20.25 -14.57 -11.92
C ALA A 159 21.20 -15.52 -11.19
N TYR A 160 21.60 -16.61 -11.84
CA TYR A 160 22.48 -17.63 -11.27
C TYR A 160 23.87 -17.61 -11.92
N GLU A 161 24.87 -18.07 -11.18
CA GLU A 161 26.27 -18.15 -11.64
C GLU A 161 26.47 -19.10 -12.84
N ASP A 162 25.56 -20.07 -13.04
CA ASP A 162 25.59 -20.99 -14.19
C ASP A 162 25.00 -20.38 -15.48
N GLY A 163 24.57 -19.12 -15.43
CA GLY A 163 23.97 -18.38 -16.54
C GLY A 163 22.46 -18.57 -16.70
N THR A 164 21.80 -19.37 -15.85
CA THR A 164 20.34 -19.48 -15.81
C THR A 164 19.70 -18.32 -15.02
N ASN A 165 18.39 -18.16 -15.10
CA ASN A 165 17.66 -17.10 -14.42
C ASN A 165 16.24 -17.54 -13.98
N ILE A 166 15.68 -16.82 -13.00
CA ILE A 166 14.23 -16.79 -12.75
C ILE A 166 13.69 -15.51 -13.38
N GLU A 167 12.84 -15.66 -14.39
CA GLU A 167 12.17 -14.52 -15.02
C GLU A 167 11.25 -13.80 -14.04
N LYS A 168 11.21 -12.47 -14.15
CA LYS A 168 10.27 -11.67 -13.38
C LYS A 168 8.84 -11.86 -13.87
N GLN A 169 7.88 -11.83 -12.97
CA GLN A 169 6.47 -12.05 -13.29
C GLN A 169 5.76 -10.73 -13.56
N GLN A 170 4.88 -10.70 -14.55
CA GLN A 170 4.01 -9.54 -14.80
C GLN A 170 2.84 -9.56 -13.82
N ILE A 171 2.79 -8.58 -12.92
CA ILE A 171 1.74 -8.46 -11.89
C ILE A 171 0.60 -7.54 -12.34
N GLN A 172 0.87 -6.66 -13.30
CA GLN A 172 -0.11 -5.83 -13.99
C GLN A 172 0.27 -5.70 -15.48
N THR A 173 -0.66 -6.01 -16.38
CA THR A 173 -0.47 -5.85 -17.82
C THR A 173 -1.57 -4.98 -18.41
N ILE A 174 -1.19 -3.84 -18.97
CA ILE A 174 -2.11 -2.91 -19.62
C ILE A 174 -2.40 -3.39 -21.05
N LYS A 175 -3.68 -3.68 -21.32
CA LYS A 175 -4.17 -4.12 -22.63
C LYS A 175 -4.51 -2.94 -23.53
N THR A 176 -5.31 -2.00 -23.03
CA THR A 176 -5.72 -0.81 -23.80
C THR A 176 -5.97 0.39 -22.89
N ILE A 177 -5.65 1.59 -23.38
CA ILE A 177 -5.97 2.87 -22.73
C ILE A 177 -6.82 3.70 -23.68
N LYS A 178 -7.95 4.22 -23.19
CA LYS A 178 -8.89 5.02 -23.97
C LYS A 178 -9.36 6.22 -23.16
N LEU A 179 -9.42 7.39 -23.77
CA LEU A 179 -10.12 8.55 -23.23
C LEU A 179 -11.45 8.71 -23.98
N LYS A 180 -12.56 8.66 -23.25
CA LYS A 180 -13.89 8.97 -23.77
C LYS A 180 -14.25 10.39 -23.35
N ILE A 181 -14.31 11.28 -24.32
CA ILE A 181 -14.52 12.71 -24.12
C ILE A 181 -15.38 13.23 -25.26
N ASP A 182 -16.38 14.06 -24.96
CA ASP A 182 -17.20 14.73 -25.98
C ASP A 182 -17.91 13.79 -26.98
N GLY A 183 -18.22 12.56 -26.56
CA GLY A 183 -18.81 11.52 -27.41
C GLY A 183 -17.80 10.81 -28.32
N GLU A 184 -16.53 11.19 -28.26
CA GLU A 184 -15.43 10.62 -29.01
C GLU A 184 -14.62 9.64 -28.15
N THR A 185 -13.91 8.71 -28.79
CA THR A 185 -13.00 7.76 -28.13
C THR A 185 -11.60 7.93 -28.71
N ILE A 186 -10.67 8.39 -27.88
CA ILE A 186 -9.27 8.60 -28.23
C ILE A 186 -8.46 7.44 -27.64
N VAL A 187 -7.76 6.69 -28.49
CA VAL A 187 -6.85 5.64 -28.04
C VAL A 187 -5.52 6.27 -27.65
N ILE A 188 -5.09 6.03 -26.42
CA ILE A 188 -3.80 6.49 -25.92
C ILE A 188 -2.80 5.35 -26.06
N PRO A 189 -1.62 5.58 -26.68
CA PRO A 189 -0.66 4.52 -26.85
C PRO A 189 -0.04 4.12 -25.50
N HIS A 190 0.44 2.87 -25.42
CA HIS A 190 1.07 2.34 -24.19
C HIS A 190 2.25 3.22 -23.76
N GLY A 191 2.33 3.51 -22.46
CA GLY A 191 3.35 4.40 -21.89
C GLY A 191 3.32 5.83 -22.43
N ALA A 192 2.25 6.25 -23.13
CA ALA A 192 2.17 7.51 -23.85
C ALA A 192 3.27 7.70 -24.93
N VAL A 193 3.69 6.62 -25.59
CA VAL A 193 4.72 6.62 -26.64
C VAL A 193 4.14 6.09 -27.97
N PRO A 194 4.29 6.78 -29.12
CA PRO A 194 5.02 8.03 -29.30
C PRO A 194 4.31 9.23 -28.64
N HIS A 195 5.11 10.17 -28.16
CA HIS A 195 4.61 11.37 -27.50
C HIS A 195 3.84 12.26 -28.48
N LYS A 196 2.82 12.94 -27.95
CA LYS A 196 2.03 13.96 -28.64
C LYS A 196 2.18 15.28 -27.89
N SER A 197 2.87 16.25 -28.49
CA SER A 197 2.95 17.62 -27.97
C SER A 197 1.61 18.33 -28.08
N ARG A 198 1.45 19.45 -27.36
CA ARG A 198 0.24 20.26 -27.42
C ARG A 198 -0.03 20.86 -28.81
N ASP A 199 1.01 21.26 -29.55
CA ASP A 199 0.85 21.75 -30.94
C ASP A 199 0.22 20.70 -31.87
N ASN A 200 0.34 19.42 -31.51
CA ASN A 200 -0.24 18.28 -32.23
C ASN A 200 -1.40 17.63 -31.45
N ALA A 201 -2.01 18.38 -30.51
CA ALA A 201 -3.11 17.92 -29.70
C ALA A 201 -4.27 17.44 -30.57
N TYR A 202 -4.96 16.41 -30.09
CA TYR A 202 -6.25 16.05 -30.61
C TYR A 202 -7.26 17.11 -30.17
N VAL A 203 -7.97 17.71 -31.12
CA VAL A 203 -9.02 18.69 -30.85
C VAL A 203 -10.37 18.02 -31.07
N THR A 204 -11.19 17.94 -30.04
CA THR A 204 -12.53 17.34 -30.10
C THR A 204 -13.49 18.23 -30.91
N ALA A 205 -14.66 17.69 -31.26
CA ALA A 205 -15.74 18.41 -31.93
C ALA A 205 -16.23 19.66 -31.15
N PHE A 206 -15.99 19.69 -29.83
CA PHE A 206 -16.34 20.81 -28.96
C PHE A 206 -15.16 21.74 -28.66
N GLY A 207 -14.02 21.54 -29.32
CA GLY A 207 -12.84 22.40 -29.20
C GLY A 207 -11.96 22.14 -27.98
N ASN A 208 -12.14 21.00 -27.29
CA ASN A 208 -11.28 20.60 -26.18
C ASN A 208 -10.00 19.93 -26.69
N GLU A 209 -8.87 20.17 -26.02
CA GLU A 209 -7.55 19.67 -26.47
C GLU A 209 -7.11 18.48 -25.61
N VAL A 210 -6.60 17.43 -26.25
CA VAL A 210 -6.03 16.24 -25.60
C VAL A 210 -4.65 15.92 -26.19
N TRP A 211 -3.64 15.78 -25.33
CA TRP A 211 -2.29 15.40 -25.74
C TRP A 211 -1.58 14.58 -24.65
N TRP A 212 -0.42 14.00 -24.96
CA TRP A 212 0.34 13.17 -24.02
C TRP A 212 1.84 13.42 -24.25
N PRO A 213 2.39 14.43 -23.55
CA PRO A 213 3.72 14.94 -23.82
C PRO A 213 4.81 14.06 -23.18
N ALA A 214 6.07 14.38 -23.50
CA ALA A 214 7.20 13.88 -22.73
C ALA A 214 7.18 14.45 -21.28
N LYS A 215 7.96 13.82 -20.39
CA LYS A 215 8.17 14.32 -19.04
C LYS A 215 8.81 15.71 -19.07
N GLY A 216 8.31 16.63 -18.26
CA GLY A 216 8.87 17.97 -18.12
C GLY A 216 8.04 18.88 -17.23
N THR A 217 8.40 20.17 -17.18
CA THR A 217 7.76 21.18 -16.33
C THR A 217 6.95 22.18 -17.15
N GLY A 218 5.85 22.66 -16.57
CA GLY A 218 4.93 23.61 -17.21
C GLY A 218 3.59 22.99 -17.57
N ASP A 219 2.66 23.83 -18.03
CA ASP A 219 1.26 23.46 -18.25
C ASP A 219 1.05 22.49 -19.42
N ASP A 220 2.02 22.42 -20.33
CA ASP A 220 1.93 21.57 -21.52
C ASP A 220 2.65 20.22 -21.34
N LEU A 221 3.30 19.99 -20.19
CA LEU A 221 4.16 18.84 -19.91
C LEU A 221 3.68 18.06 -18.67
N CYS A 222 4.21 16.85 -18.48
CA CYS A 222 3.90 16.00 -17.33
C CYS A 222 5.07 15.97 -16.35
N LYS A 223 4.87 16.48 -15.12
CA LYS A 223 5.94 16.57 -14.12
C LYS A 223 6.34 15.20 -13.54
N HIS A 224 5.38 14.31 -13.33
CA HIS A 224 5.60 13.04 -12.63
C HIS A 224 6.04 11.87 -13.54
N GLY A 225 5.88 11.99 -14.86
CA GLY A 225 6.12 10.89 -15.81
C GLY A 225 5.12 10.89 -16.96
N PRO A 226 4.93 9.75 -17.66
CA PRO A 226 3.91 9.62 -18.70
C PRO A 226 2.51 10.01 -18.22
N CYS A 227 1.86 10.93 -18.93
CA CYS A 227 0.50 11.37 -18.58
C CYS A 227 -0.27 11.83 -19.82
N VAL A 228 -1.60 11.83 -19.73
CA VAL A 228 -2.49 12.52 -20.65
C VAL A 228 -2.85 13.87 -20.06
N ARG A 229 -2.76 14.91 -20.90
CA ARG A 229 -3.20 16.26 -20.62
C ARG A 229 -4.53 16.50 -21.32
N VAL A 230 -5.51 17.02 -20.57
CA VAL A 230 -6.82 17.39 -21.11
C VAL A 230 -7.09 18.85 -20.76
N LYS A 231 -7.26 19.69 -21.78
CA LYS A 231 -7.72 21.06 -21.60
C LYS A 231 -9.20 21.11 -21.98
N TYR A 232 -10.03 21.37 -20.98
CA TYR A 232 -11.49 21.36 -21.12
C TYR A 232 -12.07 22.74 -20.80
N THR A 233 -12.98 23.21 -21.64
CA THR A 233 -13.71 24.46 -21.43
C THR A 233 -15.20 24.17 -21.24
N ILE A 234 -15.80 24.75 -20.19
CA ILE A 234 -17.19 24.51 -19.82
C ILE A 234 -17.93 25.83 -19.59
N GLN A 235 -19.10 25.98 -20.22
CA GLN A 235 -19.88 27.21 -20.14
C GLN A 235 -20.60 27.33 -18.78
N PRO A 236 -20.98 28.55 -18.36
CA PRO A 236 -21.78 28.77 -17.15
C PRO A 236 -23.02 27.87 -17.08
N GLY A 237 -23.28 27.28 -15.92
CA GLY A 237 -24.44 26.45 -15.65
C GLY A 237 -24.41 25.04 -16.25
N GLN A 238 -23.29 24.63 -16.87
CA GLN A 238 -23.16 23.30 -17.47
C GLN A 238 -22.53 22.28 -16.52
N TYR A 239 -22.89 21.02 -16.79
CA TYR A 239 -22.26 19.82 -16.25
C TYR A 239 -21.73 18.97 -17.41
N THR A 240 -20.57 18.36 -17.24
CA THR A 240 -19.99 17.41 -18.20
C THR A 240 -19.18 16.33 -17.48
N LYS A 241 -18.90 15.25 -18.18
CA LYS A 241 -18.13 14.11 -17.70
C LYS A 241 -17.28 13.52 -18.84
N PHE A 242 -16.05 13.18 -18.53
CA PHE A 242 -15.22 12.35 -19.42
C PHE A 242 -14.54 11.22 -18.64
N ASP A 243 -14.28 10.12 -19.34
CA ASP A 243 -13.83 8.86 -18.74
C ASP A 243 -12.49 8.43 -19.32
N PHE A 244 -11.50 8.21 -18.45
CA PHE A 244 -10.25 7.57 -18.79
C PHE A 244 -10.35 6.08 -18.44
N GLN A 245 -10.32 5.22 -19.45
CA GLN A 245 -10.53 3.79 -19.34
C GLN A 245 -9.23 3.03 -19.57
N VAL A 246 -8.90 2.13 -18.65
CA VAL A 246 -7.74 1.25 -18.72
C VAL A 246 -8.22 -0.19 -18.60
N SER A 247 -8.05 -0.96 -19.67
CA SER A 247 -8.27 -2.41 -19.64
C SER A 247 -6.96 -3.10 -19.30
N LEU A 248 -6.97 -3.99 -18.30
CA LEU A 248 -5.78 -4.66 -17.80
C LEU A 248 -6.04 -6.08 -17.29
N SER A 249 -4.97 -6.86 -17.21
CA SER A 249 -4.87 -8.08 -16.40
C SER A 249 -4.03 -7.81 -15.17
N SER A 250 -4.38 -8.38 -14.03
CA SER A 250 -3.53 -8.36 -12.84
C SER A 250 -3.56 -9.69 -12.09
N THR A 251 -2.42 -10.06 -11.51
CA THR A 251 -2.19 -11.36 -10.86
C THR A 251 -1.61 -11.13 -9.46
N THR A 252 -2.05 -11.92 -8.48
CA THR A 252 -1.47 -11.93 -7.13
C THR A 252 -0.04 -12.43 -7.20
N HIS A 253 0.87 -11.71 -6.54
CA HIS A 253 2.26 -12.12 -6.38
C HIS A 253 2.71 -11.79 -4.96
N THR A 254 3.56 -12.63 -4.38
CA THR A 254 4.14 -12.36 -3.06
C THR A 254 5.66 -12.42 -3.12
N TRP A 255 6.30 -11.53 -2.37
CA TRP A 255 7.74 -11.59 -2.11
C TRP A 255 8.02 -12.18 -0.73
N TRP A 256 7.01 -12.77 -0.09
CA TRP A 256 7.11 -13.31 1.26
C TRP A 256 7.16 -14.83 1.26
N HIS A 257 8.29 -15.37 1.73
CA HIS A 257 8.42 -16.79 2.00
C HIS A 257 7.87 -17.12 3.39
N SER A 258 6.60 -17.52 3.46
CA SER A 258 5.97 -17.88 4.72
C SER A 258 4.92 -18.98 4.58
N THR A 259 4.78 -19.78 5.64
CA THR A 259 3.67 -20.73 5.81
C THR A 259 2.31 -20.04 5.86
N ARG A 260 2.29 -18.72 6.12
CA ARG A 260 1.08 -17.89 6.15
C ARG A 260 0.55 -17.52 4.77
N MET A 261 1.39 -17.60 3.75
CA MET A 261 1.00 -17.39 2.36
C MET A 261 0.43 -18.66 1.75
N ASP A 262 -0.64 -18.53 0.96
CA ASP A 262 -1.20 -19.66 0.21
C ASP A 262 -0.15 -20.19 -0.79
N GLY A 263 0.01 -21.51 -0.87
CA GLY A 263 0.99 -22.15 -1.76
C GLY A 263 0.71 -21.97 -3.25
N LYS A 264 -0.50 -21.52 -3.62
CA LYS A 264 -0.86 -21.19 -5.01
C LYS A 264 -0.35 -19.83 -5.46
N ILE A 265 0.16 -19.01 -4.55
CA ILE A 265 0.60 -17.66 -4.87
C ILE A 265 2.04 -17.71 -5.33
N GLU A 266 2.25 -17.24 -6.55
CA GLU A 266 3.55 -17.14 -7.17
C GLU A 266 4.50 -16.19 -6.43
N GLY A 267 5.81 -16.44 -6.54
CA GLY A 267 6.88 -15.69 -5.86
C GLY A 267 7.15 -16.11 -4.41
N LYS A 268 6.26 -16.92 -3.80
CA LYS A 268 6.45 -17.44 -2.44
C LYS A 268 7.72 -18.27 -2.28
N ALA A 269 8.11 -19.06 -3.29
CA ALA A 269 9.28 -19.92 -3.20
C ALA A 269 10.58 -19.11 -3.17
N GLU A 270 10.61 -18.01 -3.92
CA GLU A 270 11.71 -17.06 -4.09
C GLU A 270 11.72 -15.95 -3.03
N GLY A 271 10.63 -15.82 -2.27
CA GLY A 271 10.43 -14.74 -1.32
C GLY A 271 11.44 -14.68 -0.17
N ILE A 272 11.45 -13.53 0.50
CA ILE A 272 12.23 -13.28 1.70
C ILE A 272 11.48 -13.76 2.95
N SER A 273 12.22 -14.16 3.97
CA SER A 273 11.75 -14.44 5.32
C SER A 273 12.82 -13.98 6.31
N VAL A 274 12.54 -14.06 7.61
CA VAL A 274 13.52 -13.77 8.65
C VAL A 274 14.81 -14.59 8.48
N ASP A 275 14.69 -15.88 8.15
CA ASP A 275 15.82 -16.81 7.99
C ASP A 275 16.61 -16.60 6.69
N ARG A 276 16.00 -15.98 5.67
CA ARG A 276 16.63 -15.73 4.37
C ARG A 276 17.17 -14.31 4.23
N SER A 277 16.81 -13.43 5.16
CA SER A 277 17.13 -12.01 5.06
C SER A 277 18.59 -11.74 5.32
N GLY A 278 19.14 -10.85 4.52
CA GLY A 278 20.42 -10.22 4.78
C GLY A 278 20.34 -9.18 5.89
N THR A 279 21.47 -8.53 6.11
CA THR A 279 21.63 -7.46 7.08
C THR A 279 21.29 -6.09 6.51
N LEU A 280 21.21 -5.08 7.38
CA LEU A 280 21.09 -3.67 6.98
C LEU A 280 22.27 -3.19 6.11
N GLN A 281 23.46 -3.80 6.22
CA GLN A 281 24.62 -3.40 5.42
C GLN A 281 24.54 -3.93 3.98
N ASP A 282 23.88 -5.07 3.80
CA ASP A 282 23.79 -5.75 2.50
C ASP A 282 22.93 -4.94 1.52
N VAL A 283 22.00 -4.12 2.03
CA VAL A 283 21.10 -3.25 1.25
C VAL A 283 21.84 -2.49 0.15
N ALA A 284 22.92 -1.79 0.50
CA ALA A 284 23.66 -0.95 -0.45
C ALA A 284 24.44 -1.76 -1.50
N GLN A 285 24.61 -3.07 -1.27
CA GLN A 285 25.35 -3.97 -2.15
C GLN A 285 24.44 -4.66 -3.19
N ARG A 286 23.12 -4.61 -3.00
CA ARG A 286 22.13 -5.23 -3.88
C ARG A 286 21.65 -4.26 -4.95
N GLY A 287 21.28 -4.76 -6.14
CA GLY A 287 20.79 -3.94 -7.25
C GLY A 287 21.74 -2.81 -7.67
N GLY A 288 23.04 -3.02 -7.43
CA GLY A 288 24.11 -2.07 -7.73
C GLY A 288 24.10 -0.83 -6.85
N GLY A 289 23.40 -0.88 -5.70
CA GLY A 289 23.20 0.27 -4.83
C GLY A 289 22.23 1.31 -5.40
N THR A 290 21.52 0.99 -6.49
CA THR A 290 20.64 1.96 -7.18
C THR A 290 19.52 2.45 -6.27
N ARG A 291 18.79 1.53 -5.62
CA ARG A 291 17.70 1.88 -4.71
C ARG A 291 18.21 2.58 -3.46
N ASP A 292 19.34 2.14 -2.91
CA ASP A 292 19.99 2.80 -1.78
C ASP A 292 20.35 4.26 -2.10
N THR A 293 21.02 4.48 -3.23
CA THR A 293 21.41 5.82 -3.68
C THR A 293 20.20 6.72 -3.89
N LEU A 294 19.13 6.22 -4.51
CA LEU A 294 17.94 7.02 -4.81
C LEU A 294 17.02 7.23 -3.60
N PHE A 295 16.88 6.23 -2.74
CA PHE A 295 15.81 6.14 -1.75
C PHE A 295 16.25 5.68 -0.35
N ALA A 296 17.53 5.63 0.00
CA ALA A 296 17.95 5.41 1.40
C ALA A 296 18.97 6.45 1.86
N SER A 297 19.92 6.83 1.00
CA SER A 297 20.91 7.89 1.25
C SER A 297 20.26 9.24 1.64
N THR A 298 19.07 9.46 1.07
CA THR A 298 17.99 10.42 1.35
C THR A 298 17.31 10.36 2.72
N LEU A 299 17.77 10.95 3.83
CA LEU A 299 16.98 10.89 5.09
C LEU A 299 15.67 11.68 5.04
N ASN A 300 15.57 12.73 4.23
CA ASN A 300 14.35 13.51 4.02
C ASN A 300 13.89 13.46 2.56
N TRP A 301 12.58 13.39 2.34
CA TRP A 301 12.01 13.20 1.02
C TRP A 301 10.65 13.87 0.87
N TYR A 302 10.43 14.45 -0.31
CA TYR A 302 9.21 15.19 -0.70
C TYR A 302 8.86 16.34 0.26
N ASP A 303 9.43 17.53 0.02
CA ASP A 303 9.05 18.75 0.74
C ASP A 303 7.68 19.23 0.24
N ARG A 304 6.68 19.20 1.12
CA ARG A 304 5.31 19.66 0.82
C ARG A 304 5.17 21.19 0.89
N ASN A 305 6.22 21.89 1.32
CA ASN A 305 6.26 23.35 1.40
C ASN A 305 7.64 23.91 0.97
N PRO A 306 8.05 23.72 -0.29
CA PRO A 306 9.39 24.08 -0.75
C PRO A 306 9.67 25.59 -0.73
N ASN A 307 8.63 26.44 -0.65
CA ASN A 307 8.76 27.90 -0.64
C ASN A 307 8.71 28.51 0.77
N GLY A 308 8.69 27.68 1.82
CA GLY A 308 8.63 28.14 3.21
C GLY A 308 9.52 27.30 4.12
N ALA A 309 9.11 27.18 5.40
CA ALA A 309 9.75 26.22 6.29
C ALA A 309 9.50 24.81 5.75
N SER A 310 10.59 24.04 5.60
CA SER A 310 10.50 22.70 5.03
C SER A 310 9.51 21.82 5.78
N ASN A 311 8.73 21.08 5.00
CA ASN A 311 7.65 20.23 5.47
C ASN A 311 7.72 18.85 4.79
N TRP A 312 8.78 18.11 5.08
CA TRP A 312 9.06 16.80 4.49
C TRP A 312 7.96 15.79 4.82
N ALA A 313 7.45 15.08 3.82
CA ALA A 313 6.48 14.01 4.04
C ALA A 313 7.16 12.80 4.71
N ILE A 314 8.36 12.46 4.26
CA ILE A 314 9.20 11.39 4.82
C ILE A 314 10.45 12.03 5.40
N ASP A 315 10.74 11.76 6.67
CA ASP A 315 11.92 12.32 7.35
C ASP A 315 12.44 11.38 8.45
N GLY A 316 13.68 10.90 8.29
CA GLY A 316 14.38 10.07 9.25
C GLY A 316 15.40 10.84 10.10
N ARG A 317 15.50 12.18 9.98
CA ARG A 317 16.45 12.97 10.77
C ARG A 317 15.90 13.24 12.17
N VAL A 318 16.65 12.83 13.18
CA VAL A 318 16.27 13.00 14.61
C VAL A 318 15.89 14.43 14.98
N ALA A 319 16.56 15.43 14.39
CA ALA A 319 16.32 16.84 14.70
C ALA A 319 14.96 17.38 14.22
N SER A 320 14.42 16.83 13.13
CA SER A 320 13.15 17.27 12.53
C SER A 320 12.01 16.26 12.68
N ALA A 321 12.33 14.99 12.98
CA ALA A 321 11.38 13.91 13.22
C ALA A 321 11.74 13.08 14.47
N PRO A 322 11.68 13.68 15.68
CA PRO A 322 12.03 12.99 16.92
C PRO A 322 11.10 11.82 17.25
N THR A 323 9.81 11.88 16.90
CA THR A 323 8.86 10.78 17.14
C THR A 323 9.15 9.59 16.24
N VAL A 324 9.46 9.82 14.95
CA VAL A 324 9.98 8.76 14.05
C VAL A 324 11.21 8.10 14.66
N ALA A 325 12.17 8.87 15.17
CA ALA A 325 13.37 8.34 15.79
C ALA A 325 13.10 7.52 17.07
N GLN A 326 12.19 7.98 17.91
CA GLN A 326 11.80 7.26 19.14
C GLN A 326 11.07 5.96 18.82
N THR A 327 10.12 5.99 17.88
CA THR A 327 9.41 4.78 17.42
C THR A 327 10.37 3.78 16.79
N ALA A 328 11.27 4.24 15.93
CA ALA A 328 12.30 3.40 15.32
C ALA A 328 13.20 2.71 16.35
N ALA A 329 13.58 3.42 17.41
CA ALA A 329 14.37 2.87 18.51
C ALA A 329 13.57 1.87 19.36
N ALA A 330 12.29 2.13 19.59
CA ALA A 330 11.40 1.20 20.32
C ALA A 330 11.20 -0.12 19.56
N ILE A 331 10.99 -0.05 18.24
CA ILE A 331 10.89 -1.23 17.37
C ILE A 331 12.21 -2.01 17.39
N ASP A 332 13.35 -1.35 17.24
CA ASP A 332 14.66 -2.00 17.33
C ASP A 332 14.92 -2.66 18.69
N ALA A 333 14.43 -2.04 19.77
CA ALA A 333 14.54 -2.59 21.11
C ALA A 333 13.63 -3.80 21.37
N SER A 334 12.51 -3.93 20.63
CA SER A 334 11.63 -5.10 20.72
C SER A 334 12.17 -6.34 20.00
N LEU A 335 13.13 -6.19 19.09
CA LEU A 335 13.72 -7.31 18.38
C LEU A 335 14.70 -8.10 19.27
N PRO A 336 14.77 -9.43 19.12
CA PRO A 336 15.84 -10.23 19.72
C PRO A 336 17.21 -9.71 19.30
N SER A 337 18.20 -9.84 20.19
CA SER A 337 19.57 -9.36 19.94
C SER A 337 20.19 -9.92 18.66
N SER A 338 19.86 -11.16 18.29
CA SER A 338 20.32 -11.81 17.06
C SER A 338 19.72 -11.21 15.78
N LEU A 339 18.59 -10.51 15.87
CA LEU A 339 17.85 -9.98 14.73
C LEU A 339 17.94 -8.45 14.59
N LYS A 340 18.67 -7.76 15.48
CA LYS A 340 18.81 -6.29 15.43
C LYS A 340 19.39 -5.74 14.11
N ASN A 341 20.19 -6.54 13.42
CA ASN A 341 20.75 -6.17 12.12
C ASN A 341 20.01 -6.81 10.93
N ASN A 342 18.97 -7.62 11.17
CA ASN A 342 18.23 -8.31 10.12
C ASN A 342 17.24 -7.33 9.46
N ALA A 343 17.41 -7.08 8.16
CA ALA A 343 16.64 -6.07 7.45
C ALA A 343 15.14 -6.41 7.38
N TYR A 344 14.81 -7.69 7.11
CA TYR A 344 13.43 -8.18 7.11
C TYR A 344 12.79 -8.03 8.48
N ALA A 345 13.44 -8.48 9.55
CA ALA A 345 12.86 -8.46 10.89
C ALA A 345 12.51 -7.03 11.32
N TYR A 346 13.40 -6.07 11.04
CA TYR A 346 13.14 -4.65 11.31
C TYR A 346 11.97 -4.08 10.50
N ALA A 347 11.94 -4.35 9.20
CA ALA A 347 10.86 -3.87 8.31
C ALA A 347 9.51 -4.51 8.68
N ARG A 348 9.51 -5.80 8.99
CA ARG A 348 8.31 -6.55 9.40
C ARG A 348 7.78 -6.08 10.76
N ALA A 349 8.66 -5.93 11.76
CA ALA A 349 8.27 -5.40 13.06
C ALA A 349 7.72 -3.97 12.96
N THR A 350 8.26 -3.16 12.05
CA THR A 350 7.71 -1.82 11.77
C THR A 350 6.31 -1.89 11.18
N PHE A 351 6.09 -2.76 10.19
CA PHE A 351 4.77 -2.97 9.60
C PHE A 351 3.74 -3.44 10.65
N ASP A 352 4.10 -4.42 11.48
CA ASP A 352 3.22 -4.92 12.53
C ASP A 352 2.95 -3.85 13.60
N TRP A 353 3.97 -3.09 14.00
CA TRP A 353 3.81 -1.99 14.96
C TRP A 353 2.84 -0.92 14.45
N LEU A 354 2.95 -0.50 13.19
CA LEU A 354 2.03 0.49 12.62
C LEU A 354 0.59 -0.04 12.55
N ASN A 355 0.40 -1.30 12.15
CA ASN A 355 -0.91 -1.95 12.14
C ASN A 355 -1.57 -1.97 13.53
N ALA A 356 -0.76 -2.20 14.57
CA ALA A 356 -1.25 -2.28 15.95
C ALA A 356 -1.50 -0.90 16.58
N ASN A 357 -0.75 0.14 16.18
CA ASN A 357 -0.70 1.42 16.90
C ASN A 357 -1.28 2.62 16.14
N VAL A 358 -1.46 2.53 14.81
CA VAL A 358 -1.89 3.67 13.98
C VAL A 358 -3.20 3.34 13.26
N PRO A 359 -4.37 3.63 13.88
CA PRO A 359 -5.66 3.48 13.22
C PRO A 359 -5.81 4.39 11.99
N TYR A 360 -6.72 4.00 11.11
CA TYR A 360 -7.01 4.74 9.88
C TYR A 360 -7.78 6.05 10.14
N ASP A 361 -7.31 7.16 9.55
CA ASP A 361 -8.00 8.46 9.63
C ASP A 361 -8.96 8.70 8.44
N ILE A 362 -10.25 8.55 8.69
CA ILE A 362 -11.30 8.84 7.71
C ILE A 362 -11.46 10.35 7.41
N ASN A 363 -11.00 11.20 8.33
CA ASN A 363 -11.09 12.66 8.24
C ASN A 363 -9.71 13.30 7.97
N ALA A 364 -8.78 12.53 7.41
CA ALA A 364 -7.44 13.01 7.12
C ALA A 364 -7.47 14.34 6.32
N PRO A 365 -6.54 15.26 6.61
CA PRO A 365 -6.48 16.55 5.95
C PRO A 365 -6.23 16.41 4.45
N ILE A 366 -6.55 17.44 3.66
CA ILE A 366 -6.33 17.42 2.20
C ILE A 366 -4.84 17.25 1.87
N MET A 367 -3.95 17.95 2.56
CA MET A 367 -2.51 17.71 2.45
C MET A 367 -2.12 16.60 3.45
N ALA A 368 -1.69 15.44 2.93
CA ALA A 368 -1.27 14.30 3.76
C ALA A 368 -0.20 14.71 4.75
N ARG A 369 -0.37 14.38 6.04
CA ARG A 369 0.62 14.54 7.11
C ARG A 369 1.94 13.83 6.82
N SER A 370 3.02 14.31 7.42
CA SER A 370 4.31 13.61 7.40
C SER A 370 4.27 12.35 8.25
N GLY A 371 5.30 11.50 8.12
CA GLY A 371 5.51 10.37 9.02
C GLY A 371 5.57 10.80 10.49
N GLU A 372 6.28 11.89 10.80
CA GLU A 372 6.33 12.48 12.14
C GLU A 372 4.94 12.86 12.66
N GLN A 373 4.16 13.60 11.86
CA GLN A 373 2.82 14.04 12.23
C GLN A 373 1.82 12.88 12.36
N CYS A 374 1.99 11.83 11.56
CA CYS A 374 1.18 10.61 11.64
C CYS A 374 1.43 9.86 12.96
N LEU A 375 2.70 9.69 13.32
CA LEU A 375 3.10 9.03 14.56
C LEU A 375 2.76 9.85 15.81
N ASP A 376 3.02 11.16 15.82
CA ASP A 376 2.71 12.06 16.94
C ASP A 376 1.19 12.12 17.21
N ASN A 377 0.37 12.15 16.15
CA ASN A 377 -1.07 12.12 16.29
C ASN A 377 -1.63 10.72 16.60
N GLY A 378 -0.83 9.65 16.40
CA GLY A 378 -1.27 8.26 16.54
C GLY A 378 -2.40 7.86 15.59
N ILE A 379 -2.50 8.51 14.42
CA ILE A 379 -3.55 8.24 13.43
C ILE A 379 -3.10 8.73 12.05
N GLY A 380 -3.47 8.02 10.99
CA GLY A 380 -3.22 8.46 9.62
C GLY A 380 -4.01 7.67 8.58
N ASP A 381 -4.20 8.24 7.39
CA ASP A 381 -4.71 7.49 6.24
C ASP A 381 -3.57 6.84 5.42
N CYS A 382 -3.84 6.35 4.21
CA CYS A 382 -2.94 5.40 3.55
C CYS A 382 -1.59 5.96 3.10
N ASP A 383 -1.52 7.18 2.58
CA ASP A 383 -0.22 7.80 2.31
C ASP A 383 0.45 8.28 3.61
N GLU A 384 -0.30 8.75 4.61
CA GLU A 384 0.28 9.15 5.90
C GLU A 384 0.93 7.99 6.66
N GLN A 385 0.29 6.82 6.70
CA GLN A 385 0.89 5.62 7.29
C GLN A 385 2.05 5.08 6.44
N SER A 386 1.98 5.23 5.12
CA SER A 386 3.11 4.95 4.24
C SER A 386 4.28 5.91 4.51
N ASN A 387 4.01 7.18 4.79
CA ASN A 387 5.02 8.18 5.17
C ASN A 387 5.69 7.79 6.48
N ALA A 388 4.92 7.33 7.47
CA ALA A 388 5.45 6.84 8.75
C ALA A 388 6.35 5.61 8.54
N PHE A 389 5.87 4.60 7.81
CA PHE A 389 6.63 3.40 7.48
C PHE A 389 7.96 3.76 6.80
N MET A 390 7.90 4.55 5.72
CA MET A 390 9.09 4.94 4.97
C MET A 390 10.05 5.79 5.80
N SER A 391 9.56 6.68 6.67
CA SER A 391 10.41 7.51 7.55
C SER A 391 11.21 6.64 8.52
N ILE A 392 10.58 5.61 9.09
CA ILE A 392 11.25 4.64 9.97
C ILE A 392 12.27 3.81 9.18
N MET A 393 11.94 3.37 7.96
CA MET A 393 12.87 2.64 7.09
C MET A 393 14.13 3.45 6.77
N ARG A 394 14.00 4.76 6.52
CA ARG A 394 15.15 5.65 6.25
C ARG A 394 16.15 5.69 7.39
N ILE A 395 15.72 5.56 8.66
CA ILE A 395 16.63 5.56 9.83
C ILE A 395 17.62 4.39 9.76
N LYS A 396 17.19 3.25 9.21
CA LYS A 396 18.02 2.05 9.07
C LYS A 396 18.64 1.90 7.67
N GLY A 397 18.49 2.92 6.81
CA GLY A 397 18.98 2.86 5.44
C GLY A 397 18.25 1.85 4.56
N ILE A 398 17.01 1.48 4.89
CA ILE A 398 16.21 0.57 4.04
C ILE A 398 15.49 1.42 2.96
N PRO A 399 15.68 1.13 1.66
CA PRO A 399 15.11 1.93 0.59
C PRO A 399 13.61 1.66 0.49
N SER A 400 12.84 2.74 0.43
CA SER A 400 11.40 2.69 0.24
C SER A 400 10.89 3.92 -0.53
N TRP A 401 9.87 3.72 -1.35
CA TRP A 401 9.31 4.74 -2.25
C TRP A 401 7.80 4.58 -2.43
N TYR A 402 7.14 5.64 -2.90
CA TYR A 402 5.70 5.64 -3.09
C TYR A 402 5.26 4.77 -4.26
N VAL A 403 4.06 4.20 -4.09
CA VAL A 403 3.22 3.75 -5.19
C VAL A 403 1.84 4.35 -5.01
N PHE A 404 1.27 4.85 -6.09
CA PHE A 404 -0.06 5.42 -6.12
C PHE A 404 -0.97 4.70 -7.12
N GLY A 405 -2.24 4.66 -6.78
CA GLY A 405 -3.28 4.20 -7.69
C GLY A 405 -4.63 4.14 -7.02
N ALA A 406 -5.34 3.03 -7.22
CA ALA A 406 -6.65 2.82 -6.62
C ALA A 406 -6.80 1.39 -6.11
N LEU A 407 -7.53 1.23 -5.01
CA LEU A 407 -7.91 -0.08 -4.48
C LEU A 407 -9.38 -0.34 -4.71
N ALA A 408 -9.67 -1.50 -5.26
CA ALA A 408 -11.00 -2.06 -5.38
C ALA A 408 -11.37 -2.89 -4.15
N ASP A 409 -12.67 -3.13 -3.96
CA ASP A 409 -13.12 -4.29 -3.19
C ASP A 409 -12.85 -5.62 -3.88
N SER A 410 -12.95 -6.72 -3.13
CA SER A 410 -12.70 -8.07 -3.66
C SER A 410 -13.60 -8.43 -4.83
N ASN A 411 -14.69 -7.68 -5.02
CA ASN A 411 -15.69 -7.85 -6.06
C ASN A 411 -15.65 -6.74 -7.12
N PHE A 412 -14.69 -5.82 -7.04
CA PHE A 412 -14.54 -4.68 -7.96
C PHE A 412 -15.75 -3.73 -8.06
N ASN A 413 -16.57 -3.65 -7.02
CA ASN A 413 -17.76 -2.79 -6.93
C ASN A 413 -17.46 -1.39 -6.40
N VAL A 414 -16.52 -1.27 -5.47
CA VAL A 414 -16.17 -0.01 -4.82
C VAL A 414 -14.69 0.25 -4.98
N TRP A 415 -14.34 1.45 -5.38
CA TRP A 415 -12.97 1.89 -5.56
C TRP A 415 -12.67 3.14 -4.74
N GLN A 416 -11.43 3.27 -4.31
CA GLN A 416 -10.91 4.46 -3.67
C GLN A 416 -9.49 4.73 -4.15
N GLY A 417 -9.13 6.01 -4.26
CA GLY A 417 -7.75 6.41 -4.44
C GLY A 417 -6.90 5.92 -3.26
N HIS A 418 -5.71 5.39 -3.55
CA HIS A 418 -4.88 4.74 -2.54
C HIS A 418 -3.40 4.97 -2.79
N ALA A 419 -2.63 4.93 -1.71
CA ALA A 419 -1.18 5.02 -1.70
C ALA A 419 -0.61 3.94 -0.80
N TRP A 420 0.55 3.41 -1.17
CA TRP A 420 1.29 2.45 -0.38
C TRP A 420 2.79 2.59 -0.65
N ALA A 421 3.61 1.81 0.06
CA ALA A 421 5.06 1.82 -0.14
C ALA A 421 5.52 0.57 -0.90
N TYR A 422 6.58 0.72 -1.67
CA TYR A 422 7.46 -0.41 -2.00
C TYR A 422 8.68 -0.35 -1.09
N VAL A 423 9.25 -1.52 -0.79
CA VAL A 423 10.47 -1.66 0.00
C VAL A 423 11.42 -2.62 -0.69
N MET A 424 12.71 -2.31 -0.66
CA MET A 424 13.76 -3.22 -1.11
C MET A 424 14.37 -3.92 0.11
N LEU A 425 14.42 -5.25 0.11
CA LEU A 425 15.04 -6.03 1.18
C LEU A 425 16.08 -7.01 0.62
N PRO A 426 17.31 -7.06 1.19
CA PRO A 426 18.35 -7.97 0.76
C PRO A 426 18.09 -9.40 1.28
N LEU A 427 18.38 -10.40 0.46
CA LEU A 427 18.59 -11.77 0.93
C LEU A 427 20.04 -11.91 1.44
N SER A 428 20.30 -12.84 2.36
CA SER A 428 21.64 -13.00 2.97
C SER A 428 22.64 -13.59 2.00
N ASP A 429 23.92 -13.22 2.14
CA ASP A 429 25.00 -13.78 1.32
C ASP A 429 25.00 -15.32 1.41
N GLU A 430 24.80 -15.90 2.60
CA GLU A 430 24.78 -17.35 2.80
C GLU A 430 23.65 -18.02 2.01
N TYR A 431 22.44 -17.42 2.00
CA TYR A 431 21.33 -17.96 1.22
C TYR A 431 21.62 -17.86 -0.28
N CYS A 432 22.13 -16.72 -0.73
CA CYS A 432 22.43 -16.48 -2.14
C CYS A 432 23.50 -17.45 -2.65
N GLU A 433 24.61 -17.57 -1.94
CA GLU A 433 25.72 -18.47 -2.28
C GLU A 433 25.28 -19.94 -2.26
N ALA A 434 24.51 -20.37 -1.25
CA ALA A 434 23.99 -21.74 -1.17
C ALA A 434 23.05 -22.10 -2.33
N ASN A 435 22.41 -21.12 -2.95
CA ASN A 435 21.51 -21.28 -4.09
C ASN A 435 22.15 -20.84 -5.42
N ASN A 436 23.45 -20.55 -5.45
CA ASN A 436 24.20 -20.03 -6.62
C ASN A 436 23.59 -18.76 -7.25
N ILE A 437 22.92 -17.93 -6.45
CA ILE A 437 22.31 -16.66 -6.90
C ILE A 437 23.39 -15.58 -6.90
N ILE A 438 23.51 -14.85 -8.01
CA ILE A 438 24.40 -13.71 -8.13
C ILE A 438 23.97 -12.64 -7.11
N LEU A 439 24.87 -12.30 -6.17
CA LEU A 439 24.62 -11.39 -5.05
C LEU A 439 23.95 -10.08 -5.48
N HIS A 440 24.39 -9.49 -6.59
CA HIS A 440 23.81 -8.26 -7.13
C HIS A 440 22.30 -8.35 -7.38
N THR A 441 21.78 -9.53 -7.77
CA THR A 441 20.35 -9.76 -8.02
C THR A 441 19.60 -10.31 -6.81
N CYS A 442 20.31 -10.61 -5.72
CA CYS A 442 19.76 -11.35 -4.58
C CYS A 442 19.02 -10.45 -3.58
N TYR A 443 17.87 -9.92 -3.99
CA TYR A 443 17.00 -9.06 -3.21
C TYR A 443 15.55 -9.14 -3.71
N VAL A 444 14.62 -8.63 -2.91
CA VAL A 444 13.21 -8.45 -3.32
C VAL A 444 12.83 -6.97 -3.31
N GLU A 445 11.91 -6.58 -4.20
CA GLU A 445 11.25 -5.26 -4.20
C GLU A 445 9.74 -5.46 -4.02
N GLY A 446 9.28 -5.44 -2.77
CA GLY A 446 7.92 -5.87 -2.43
C GLY A 446 7.00 -4.73 -2.00
N VAL A 447 5.70 -4.99 -2.17
CA VAL A 447 4.59 -4.11 -1.76
C VAL A 447 4.44 -4.13 -0.24
N VAL A 448 4.32 -2.95 0.39
CA VAL A 448 3.89 -2.79 1.79
C VAL A 448 2.72 -1.82 1.85
N ASP A 449 1.54 -2.34 2.19
CA ASP A 449 0.32 -1.57 2.38
C ASP A 449 -0.15 -1.81 3.81
N VAL A 450 0.29 -0.91 4.71
CA VAL A 450 0.02 -0.96 6.15
C VAL A 450 -1.49 -0.99 6.39
N VAL A 451 -2.22 -0.01 5.86
CA VAL A 451 -3.67 0.14 6.09
C VAL A 451 -4.49 -1.10 5.74
N ASN A 452 -4.09 -1.86 4.72
CA ASN A 452 -4.81 -3.05 4.27
C ASN A 452 -4.17 -4.37 4.75
N HIS A 453 -3.24 -4.29 5.71
CA HIS A 453 -2.52 -5.45 6.24
C HIS A 453 -1.90 -6.33 5.15
N LYS A 454 -1.36 -5.74 4.07
CA LYS A 454 -0.64 -6.49 3.03
C LYS A 454 0.86 -6.31 3.21
N TRP A 455 1.49 -7.36 3.71
CA TRP A 455 2.94 -7.47 3.80
C TRP A 455 3.49 -8.20 2.57
N LEU A 456 4.39 -7.54 1.84
CA LEU A 456 5.12 -8.08 0.69
C LEU A 456 4.22 -8.84 -0.29
N THR A 457 3.06 -8.28 -0.62
CA THR A 457 2.07 -8.93 -1.48
C THR A 457 1.28 -7.94 -2.34
N HIS A 458 1.24 -8.21 -3.64
CA HIS A 458 0.38 -7.54 -4.62
C HIS A 458 -0.91 -8.34 -4.84
N THR A 459 -2.02 -7.66 -5.13
CA THR A 459 -3.30 -8.30 -5.43
C THR A 459 -3.99 -7.64 -6.64
N PRO A 460 -4.82 -8.36 -7.40
CA PRO A 460 -5.51 -7.79 -8.58
C PRO A 460 -6.46 -6.63 -8.27
N THR A 461 -6.89 -6.50 -7.01
CA THR A 461 -7.68 -5.37 -6.53
C THR A 461 -6.87 -4.08 -6.39
N ALA A 462 -5.55 -4.12 -6.53
CA ALA A 462 -4.69 -2.95 -6.52
C ALA A 462 -4.34 -2.55 -7.95
N TYR A 463 -5.02 -1.51 -8.45
CA TYR A 463 -4.65 -0.86 -9.71
C TYR A 463 -3.47 0.08 -9.45
N ILE A 464 -2.36 -0.17 -10.13
CA ILE A 464 -1.14 0.64 -10.05
C ILE A 464 -1.21 1.71 -11.14
N ASP A 465 -1.39 2.97 -10.73
CA ASP A 465 -1.42 4.11 -11.65
C ASP A 465 -0.01 4.65 -11.88
N TRP A 466 0.80 4.71 -10.82
CA TRP A 466 2.15 5.24 -10.87
C TRP A 466 3.03 4.66 -9.76
N ILE A 467 4.23 4.22 -10.13
CA ILE A 467 5.31 3.87 -9.20
C ILE A 467 6.31 5.02 -9.20
N GLU A 468 6.71 5.45 -8.02
CA GLU A 468 7.63 6.56 -7.90
C GLU A 468 8.96 6.30 -8.61
N GLN A 469 9.35 7.28 -9.40
CA GLN A 469 10.72 7.45 -9.88
C GLN A 469 11.30 8.70 -9.24
N ALA A 470 12.56 8.62 -8.80
CA ALA A 470 13.29 9.79 -8.34
C ALA A 470 13.40 10.86 -9.46
N PRO A 471 13.59 12.16 -9.11
CA PRO A 471 13.67 12.72 -7.76
C PRO A 471 12.30 12.97 -7.11
N SER A 472 12.29 13.30 -5.82
CA SER A 472 11.10 13.53 -5.00
C SER A 472 10.11 14.58 -5.54
N THR A 473 10.57 15.49 -6.42
CA THR A 473 9.69 16.47 -7.08
C THR A 473 8.66 15.84 -7.99
N ASN A 474 8.83 14.57 -8.38
CA ASN A 474 7.84 13.84 -9.18
C ASN A 474 6.58 13.53 -8.35
N VAL A 475 6.71 13.34 -7.03
CA VAL A 475 5.57 13.11 -6.12
C VAL A 475 4.61 14.31 -6.12
N ASP A 476 5.14 15.53 -6.05
CA ASP A 476 4.36 16.76 -6.20
C ASP A 476 3.61 16.83 -7.54
N GLY A 477 4.28 16.39 -8.60
CA GLY A 477 3.68 16.29 -9.93
C GLY A 477 2.48 15.35 -10.00
N TYR A 478 2.48 14.26 -9.22
CA TYR A 478 1.37 13.32 -9.15
C TYR A 478 0.19 13.95 -8.39
N TYR A 479 0.44 14.52 -7.20
CA TYR A 479 -0.59 15.14 -6.37
C TYR A 479 -1.27 16.33 -7.04
N SER A 480 -0.53 17.21 -7.73
CA SER A 480 -1.10 18.42 -8.33
C SER A 480 -2.29 18.15 -9.26
N GLY A 481 -2.24 17.08 -10.07
CA GLY A 481 -3.32 16.67 -10.96
C GLY A 481 -3.76 17.71 -11.99
N GLY A 482 -3.06 18.84 -12.16
CA GLY A 482 -3.42 19.93 -13.06
C GLY A 482 -3.97 21.19 -12.38
N SER A 483 -4.63 22.06 -13.13
CA SER A 483 -5.16 23.35 -12.68
C SER A 483 -6.59 23.58 -13.15
N MET A 484 -7.36 24.42 -12.45
CA MET A 484 -8.74 24.73 -12.80
C MET A 484 -9.13 26.15 -12.38
N SER A 485 -10.07 26.75 -13.10
CA SER A 485 -10.66 28.03 -12.72
C SER A 485 -11.41 27.92 -11.38
N SER A 486 -11.44 29.01 -10.61
CA SER A 486 -12.06 29.04 -9.27
C SER A 486 -13.58 28.88 -9.27
N ASN A 487 -14.24 29.15 -10.40
CA ASN A 487 -15.68 28.98 -10.60
C ASN A 487 -16.07 27.55 -11.02
N LEU A 488 -15.08 26.70 -11.29
CA LEU A 488 -15.29 25.31 -11.67
C LEU A 488 -15.26 24.44 -10.41
N ALA A 489 -16.04 23.37 -10.40
CA ALA A 489 -15.91 22.29 -9.45
C ALA A 489 -15.63 20.99 -10.21
N ARG A 490 -14.85 20.11 -9.59
CA ARG A 490 -14.35 18.86 -10.15
C ARG A 490 -14.49 17.75 -9.12
N LEU A 491 -14.98 16.59 -9.56
CA LEU A 491 -14.92 15.33 -8.84
C LEU A 491 -14.22 14.31 -9.72
N ARG A 492 -13.27 13.59 -9.15
CA ARG A 492 -12.73 12.39 -9.80
C ARG A 492 -13.29 11.15 -9.12
N SER A 493 -13.50 10.07 -9.85
CA SER A 493 -13.98 8.81 -9.26
C SER A 493 -13.42 7.62 -10.02
N PHE A 494 -13.37 6.47 -9.35
CA PHE A 494 -12.93 5.21 -9.92
C PHE A 494 -14.09 4.22 -9.93
N SER A 495 -14.17 3.40 -10.97
CA SER A 495 -15.19 2.37 -11.12
C SER A 495 -14.72 1.26 -12.05
N THR A 496 -15.44 0.14 -12.06
CA THR A 496 -15.23 -0.94 -13.04
C THR A 496 -16.24 -0.80 -14.16
N GLN A 497 -15.79 -0.85 -15.41
CA GLN A 497 -16.70 -1.00 -16.54
C GLN A 497 -17.13 -2.47 -16.66
N GLY A 498 -18.42 -2.72 -16.50
CA GLY A 498 -18.96 -4.08 -16.50
C GLY A 498 -18.55 -4.83 -15.22
N ASN A 499 -18.22 -6.11 -15.36
CA ASN A 499 -17.75 -6.95 -14.26
C ASN A 499 -16.30 -7.35 -14.48
N ALA A 500 -15.54 -7.46 -13.39
CA ALA A 500 -14.23 -8.09 -13.45
C ALA A 500 -14.39 -9.61 -13.68
N GLU A 501 -13.57 -10.16 -14.56
CA GLU A 501 -13.43 -11.59 -14.76
C GLU A 501 -12.37 -12.11 -13.78
N ILE A 502 -12.77 -12.97 -12.84
CA ILE A 502 -11.87 -13.54 -11.84
C ILE A 502 -11.49 -14.96 -12.27
N THR A 503 -10.18 -15.20 -12.41
CA THR A 503 -9.61 -16.51 -12.78
C THR A 503 -8.66 -17.01 -11.68
N GLY A 504 -8.31 -18.30 -11.72
CA GLY A 504 -7.44 -18.95 -10.72
C GLY A 504 -8.07 -19.19 -9.34
N GLY A 505 -9.16 -18.51 -9.00
CA GLY A 505 -9.85 -18.61 -7.71
C GLY A 505 -9.47 -17.47 -6.75
N THR A 506 -9.60 -17.71 -5.45
CA THR A 506 -9.29 -16.72 -4.41
C THR A 506 -8.40 -17.30 -3.33
N TRP A 507 -7.78 -16.41 -2.54
CA TRP A 507 -6.96 -16.75 -1.38
C TRP A 507 -7.24 -15.80 -0.21
N ASN A 508 -6.85 -16.21 0.99
CA ASN A 508 -7.10 -15.46 2.23
C ASN A 508 -5.81 -14.79 2.73
N ASN A 509 -5.77 -13.46 2.69
CA ASN A 509 -4.74 -12.68 3.38
C ASN A 509 -5.07 -12.60 4.86
N LYS A 510 -4.39 -13.39 5.70
CA LYS A 510 -4.61 -13.43 7.15
C LYS A 510 -3.80 -12.35 7.84
N TRP A 511 -4.42 -11.66 8.79
CA TRP A 511 -3.80 -10.55 9.49
C TRP A 511 -3.22 -11.03 10.79
N LEU A 512 -1.97 -11.46 10.70
CA LEU A 512 -1.25 -12.07 11.80
C LEU A 512 0.10 -11.38 11.90
N GLU A 513 0.40 -10.88 13.10
CA GLU A 513 1.73 -10.40 13.48
C GLU A 513 2.74 -11.53 13.46
N GLU A 514 3.99 -11.24 13.09
CA GLU A 514 5.08 -12.22 13.10
C GLU A 514 5.83 -12.13 14.43
N SER A 515 5.79 -13.21 15.21
CA SER A 515 6.60 -13.32 16.42
C SER A 515 8.02 -13.70 16.04
N PHE A 516 8.98 -13.04 16.68
CA PHE A 516 10.41 -13.31 16.52
C PHE A 516 11.03 -13.97 17.77
N GLU A 517 10.19 -14.47 18.70
CA GLU A 517 10.63 -15.11 19.95
C GLU A 517 11.32 -16.46 19.76
#